data_AF-A0A1M3HAU1-F1
#
_entry.id   AF-A0A1M3HAU1-F1
#
_cell.length_a   1.000
_cell.length_b   1.000
_cell.length_c   1.000
_cell.angle_alpha   90.00
_cell.angle_beta   90.00
_cell.angle_gamma   90.00
#
_symmetry.space_group_name_H-M   'P 1'
#
loop_
_entity.id
_entity.type
_entity.pdbx_description
1 polymer ?
#
loop_
_entity_poly.entity_id
_entity_poly.type
_entity_poly.pdbx_seq_one_letter_code
_entity_poly.pdbx_strand_id
1 'polypeptide(L)'
;MQLSPTLLHEIKSIWLSARHRAYSQVNRTLIDAYWQIGQRIVLEEQKGEDRARYGAFLLRELAQRLSQELGKGLDERDLRQMRQFYLCFTNRDVLRPELSWTHYRLLLRVEDPAARAYYAKEAAEQGWGTRQLERNIQTGYFTRLVSTRSALPSSPEQAADENPENRLSPADFVKDPFVMEFLGTSLPSSFTETDLETALLAELQRFLLELLC
;
A
#
# COMPACT_ATOMS: atom_id res chain seq x y z
N MET A 1 18.88 -39.64 -9.66
CA MET A 1 17.59 -39.49 -8.94
C MET A 1 17.00 -38.17 -9.40
N GLN A 2 15.94 -38.18 -10.21
CA GLN A 2 15.31 -36.95 -10.72
C GLN A 2 14.20 -36.52 -9.76
N LEU A 3 14.14 -35.21 -9.45
CA LEU A 3 13.08 -34.62 -8.65
C LEU A 3 11.74 -34.73 -9.41
N SER A 4 10.68 -35.14 -8.70
CA SER A 4 9.33 -35.13 -9.26
C SER A 4 8.91 -33.68 -9.58
N PRO A 5 8.57 -33.35 -10.84
CA PRO A 5 8.13 -32.00 -11.21
C PRO A 5 6.83 -31.60 -10.48
N THR A 6 5.98 -32.58 -10.17
CA THR A 6 4.73 -32.37 -9.41
C THR A 6 5.03 -31.95 -7.98
N LEU A 7 5.93 -32.67 -7.29
CA LEU A 7 6.34 -32.33 -5.92
C LEU A 7 6.96 -30.93 -5.86
N LEU A 8 7.83 -30.59 -6.82
CA LEU A 8 8.44 -29.27 -6.90
C LEU A 8 7.39 -28.17 -7.10
N HIS A 9 6.40 -28.39 -7.96
CA HIS A 9 5.31 -27.45 -8.19
C HIS A 9 4.43 -27.27 -6.95
N GLU A 10 4.07 -28.36 -6.26
CA GLU A 10 3.27 -28.33 -5.04
C GLU A 10 3.98 -27.57 -3.92
N ILE A 11 5.26 -27.86 -3.67
CA ILE A 11 6.06 -27.15 -2.66
C ILE A 11 6.15 -25.65 -3.00
N LYS A 12 6.40 -25.30 -4.27
CA LYS A 12 6.40 -23.89 -4.72
C LYS A 12 5.04 -23.24 -4.49
N SER A 13 3.95 -23.91 -4.80
CA SER A 13 2.59 -23.39 -4.61
C SER A 13 2.26 -23.15 -3.13
N ILE A 14 2.61 -24.09 -2.25
CA ILE A 14 2.44 -23.95 -0.80
C ILE A 14 3.24 -22.75 -0.28
N TRP A 15 4.51 -22.64 -0.67
CA TRP A 15 5.39 -21.55 -0.27
C TRP A 15 4.87 -20.19 -0.73
N LEU A 16 4.55 -20.06 -2.02
CA LEU A 16 4.02 -18.82 -2.60
C LEU A 16 2.69 -18.41 -1.97
N SER A 17 1.81 -19.37 -1.67
CA SER A 17 0.53 -19.12 -1.01
C SER A 17 0.70 -18.66 0.43
N ALA A 18 1.60 -19.28 1.20
CA ALA A 18 1.89 -18.87 2.57
C ALA A 18 2.47 -17.45 2.60
N ARG A 19 3.41 -17.16 1.69
CA ARG A 19 4.01 -15.85 1.53
C ARG A 19 2.98 -14.79 1.16
N HIS A 20 2.09 -15.07 0.21
CA HIS A 20 1.00 -14.15 -0.15
C HIS A 20 0.09 -13.83 1.05
N ARG A 21 -0.33 -14.85 1.82
CA ARG A 21 -1.16 -14.64 3.02
C ARG A 21 -0.49 -13.73 4.06
N ALA A 22 0.80 -13.94 4.33
CA ALA A 22 1.55 -13.10 5.25
C ALA A 22 1.52 -11.62 4.78
N TYR A 23 1.81 -11.39 3.49
CA TYR A 23 1.78 -10.03 2.95
C TYR A 23 0.40 -9.39 2.97
N SER A 24 -0.65 -10.09 2.58
CA SER A 24 -2.01 -9.55 2.64
C SER A 24 -2.39 -9.13 4.07
N GLN A 25 -1.97 -9.91 5.07
CA GLN A 25 -2.21 -9.59 6.47
C GLN A 25 -1.42 -8.35 6.92
N VAL A 26 -0.15 -8.26 6.55
CA VAL A 26 0.68 -7.07 6.85
C VAL A 26 0.10 -5.83 6.16
N ASN A 27 -0.23 -5.92 4.88
CA ASN A 27 -0.82 -4.82 4.12
C ASN A 27 -2.10 -4.30 4.76
N ARG A 28 -3.01 -5.22 5.15
CA ARG A 28 -4.24 -4.86 5.85
C ARG A 28 -3.95 -4.12 7.16
N THR A 29 -3.00 -4.63 7.93
CA THR A 29 -2.63 -4.04 9.24
C THR A 29 -2.02 -2.66 9.06
N LEU A 30 -1.15 -2.47 8.07
CA LEU A 30 -0.56 -1.19 7.69
C LEU A 30 -1.64 -0.16 7.34
N ILE A 31 -2.58 -0.52 6.44
CA ILE A 31 -3.64 0.37 5.99
C ILE A 31 -4.55 0.76 7.15
N ASP A 32 -4.91 -0.21 8.00
CA ASP A 32 -5.70 0.04 9.20
C ASP A 32 -4.97 1.00 10.16
N ALA A 33 -3.68 0.78 10.41
CA ALA A 33 -2.87 1.64 11.28
C ALA A 33 -2.79 3.06 10.73
N TYR A 34 -2.49 3.23 9.44
CA TYR A 34 -2.37 4.55 8.81
C TYR A 34 -3.69 5.31 8.81
N TRP A 35 -4.82 4.61 8.61
CA TRP A 35 -6.14 5.20 8.73
C TRP A 35 -6.43 5.67 10.16
N GLN A 36 -6.12 4.85 11.16
CA GLN A 36 -6.33 5.19 12.58
C GLN A 36 -5.44 6.35 13.03
N ILE A 37 -4.18 6.40 12.59
CA ILE A 37 -3.28 7.54 12.85
C ILE A 37 -3.88 8.81 12.24
N GLY A 38 -4.33 8.75 10.99
CA GLY A 38 -5.01 9.87 10.32
C GLY A 38 -6.24 10.36 11.09
N GLN A 39 -7.10 9.44 11.53
CA GLN A 39 -8.26 9.74 12.35
C GLN A 39 -7.86 10.45 13.64
N ARG A 40 -6.86 9.92 14.36
CA ARG A 40 -6.41 10.46 15.65
C ARG A 40 -5.85 11.87 15.51
N ILE A 41 -5.11 12.14 14.43
CA ILE A 41 -4.60 13.49 14.08
C ILE A 41 -5.77 14.44 13.87
N VAL A 42 -6.73 14.09 13.01
CA VAL A 42 -7.88 14.97 12.70
C VAL A 42 -8.73 15.26 13.94
N LEU A 43 -8.94 14.27 14.81
CA LEU A 43 -9.65 14.47 16.08
C LEU A 43 -8.90 15.40 17.04
N GLU A 44 -7.57 15.38 17.05
CA GLU A 44 -6.79 16.30 17.88
C GLU A 44 -6.82 17.72 17.33
N GLU A 45 -6.68 17.89 16.00
CA GLU A 45 -6.76 19.20 15.34
C GLU A 45 -8.07 19.94 15.60
N GLN A 46 -9.18 19.21 15.78
CA GLN A 46 -10.50 19.79 16.06
C GLN A 46 -10.60 20.49 17.42
N LYS A 47 -9.68 20.21 18.36
CA LYS A 47 -9.66 20.85 19.68
C LYS A 47 -8.96 22.21 19.68
N GLY A 48 -8.22 22.56 18.63
CA GLY A 48 -7.48 23.82 18.52
C GLY A 48 -8.32 24.99 17.98
N GLU A 49 -8.11 26.20 18.50
CA GLU A 49 -8.80 27.42 18.07
C GLU A 49 -8.37 27.86 16.65
N ASP A 50 -7.06 27.84 16.36
CA ASP A 50 -6.49 28.11 15.04
C ASP A 50 -6.04 26.81 14.37
N ARG A 51 -6.99 26.11 13.75
CA ARG A 51 -6.82 24.74 13.22
C ARG A 51 -5.64 24.61 12.25
N ALA A 52 -5.42 25.61 11.40
CA ALA A 52 -4.37 25.53 10.38
C ALA A 52 -2.97 25.64 11.00
N ARG A 53 -2.76 26.62 11.88
CA ARG A 53 -1.48 26.80 12.57
C ARG A 53 -1.24 25.70 13.60
N TYR A 54 -2.28 25.30 14.33
CA TYR A 54 -2.21 24.21 15.31
C TYR A 54 -1.91 22.86 14.65
N GLY A 55 -2.58 22.53 13.54
CA GLY A 55 -2.33 21.29 12.81
C GLY A 55 -0.91 21.21 12.25
N ALA A 56 -0.38 22.31 11.68
CA ALA A 56 1.00 22.36 11.19
C ALA A 56 2.02 22.15 12.33
N PHE A 57 1.80 22.79 13.49
CA PHE A 57 2.65 22.59 14.66
C PHE A 57 2.56 21.14 15.19
N LEU A 58 1.34 20.61 15.31
CA LEU A 58 1.08 19.25 15.79
C LEU A 58 1.81 18.21 14.93
N LEU A 59 1.68 18.28 13.60
CA LEU A 59 2.31 17.34 12.68
C LEU A 59 3.84 17.38 12.78
N ARG A 60 4.41 18.58 12.88
CA ARG A 60 5.86 18.74 13.03
C ARG A 60 6.36 18.14 14.35
N GLU A 61 5.67 18.40 15.46
CA GLU A 61 6.04 17.87 16.77
C GLU A 61 5.90 16.34 16.82
N LEU A 62 4.81 15.80 16.26
CA LEU A 62 4.60 14.36 16.14
C LEU A 62 5.69 13.71 15.31
N ALA A 63 6.02 14.27 14.13
CA ALA A 63 7.05 13.74 13.26
C ALA A 63 8.41 13.68 13.97
N GLN A 64 8.77 14.74 14.70
CA GLN A 64 10.03 14.80 15.42
C GLN A 64 10.14 13.71 16.50
N ARG A 65 9.09 13.52 17.31
CA ARG A 65 9.09 12.53 18.40
C ARG A 65 8.97 11.10 17.88
N LEU A 66 8.02 10.84 16.97
CA LEU A 66 7.78 9.51 16.42
C LEU A 66 8.98 9.02 15.61
N SER A 67 9.64 9.89 14.85
CA SER A 67 10.85 9.49 14.11
C SER A 67 12.02 9.13 15.03
N GLN A 68 12.10 9.74 16.23
CA GLN A 68 13.11 9.41 17.23
C GLN A 68 12.82 8.08 17.95
N GLU A 69 11.55 7.81 18.26
CA GLU A 69 11.14 6.63 19.03
C GLU A 69 10.96 5.38 18.18
N LEU A 70 10.44 5.52 16.96
CA LEU A 70 10.02 4.40 16.10
C LEU A 70 10.80 4.28 14.79
N GLY A 71 11.62 5.28 14.44
CA GLY A 71 12.45 5.27 13.25
C GLY A 71 11.77 5.86 12.00
N LYS A 72 12.14 5.37 10.81
CA LYS A 72 11.66 5.90 9.52
C LYS A 72 10.18 5.53 9.26
N GLY A 73 9.52 6.27 8.38
CA GLY A 73 8.12 6.02 7.96
C GLY A 73 7.05 6.79 8.75
N LEU A 74 7.45 7.69 9.65
CA LEU A 74 6.57 8.58 10.43
C LEU A 74 7.06 10.04 10.40
N ASP A 75 7.54 10.47 9.24
CA ASP A 75 7.94 11.87 9.05
C ASP A 75 6.73 12.80 8.84
N GLU A 76 6.96 14.11 8.76
CA GLU A 76 5.88 15.09 8.61
C GLU A 76 5.09 14.90 7.30
N ARG A 77 5.73 14.38 6.25
CA ARG A 77 5.07 14.08 4.97
C ARG A 77 4.19 12.84 5.10
N ASP A 78 4.64 11.81 5.81
CA ASP A 78 3.86 10.59 6.05
C ASP A 78 2.64 10.88 6.92
N LEU A 79 2.80 11.61 8.02
CA LEU A 79 1.68 12.02 8.87
C LEU A 79 0.66 12.89 8.12
N ARG A 80 1.12 13.79 7.23
CA ARG A 80 0.21 14.53 6.33
C ARG A 80 -0.58 13.61 5.41
N GLN A 81 0.06 12.59 4.83
CA GLN A 81 -0.61 11.63 3.95
C GLN A 81 -1.61 10.77 4.74
N MET A 82 -1.27 10.31 5.95
CA MET A 82 -2.18 9.57 6.83
C MET A 82 -3.39 10.42 7.22
N ARG A 83 -3.17 11.69 7.57
CA ARG A 83 -4.25 12.67 7.81
C ARG A 83 -5.15 12.84 6.59
N GLN A 84 -4.55 13.07 5.41
CA GLN A 84 -5.30 13.18 4.16
C GLN A 84 -6.07 11.90 3.84
N PHE A 85 -5.48 10.74 4.13
CA PHE A 85 -6.08 9.44 3.92
C PHE A 85 -7.39 9.28 4.68
N TYR A 86 -7.39 9.61 5.98
CA TYR A 86 -8.62 9.61 6.76
C TYR A 86 -9.67 10.60 6.19
N LEU A 87 -9.26 11.80 5.79
CA LEU A 87 -10.18 12.81 5.22
C LEU A 87 -10.79 12.37 3.88
N CYS A 88 -10.03 11.65 3.05
CA CYS A 88 -10.48 11.15 1.76
C CYS A 88 -11.33 9.87 1.86
N PHE A 89 -11.12 9.07 2.91
CA PHE A 89 -11.77 7.78 3.15
C PHE A 89 -12.33 7.73 4.58
N THR A 90 -13.28 8.61 4.90
CA THR A 90 -13.82 8.75 6.27
C THR A 90 -14.55 7.50 6.77
N ASN A 91 -15.10 6.69 5.86
CA ASN A 91 -15.68 5.40 6.20
C ASN A 91 -14.64 4.28 5.99
N ARG A 92 -14.25 3.61 7.08
CA ARG A 92 -13.31 2.49 7.07
C ARG A 92 -13.78 1.33 6.20
N ASP A 93 -15.09 1.10 6.08
CA ASP A 93 -15.63 -0.03 5.29
C ASP A 93 -15.42 0.16 3.77
N VAL A 94 -15.04 1.37 3.34
CA VAL A 94 -14.70 1.67 1.94
C VAL A 94 -13.25 1.31 1.62
N LEU A 95 -12.42 1.01 2.64
CA LEU A 95 -11.07 0.54 2.40
C LEU A 95 -11.08 -0.85 1.73
N ARG A 96 -10.02 -1.12 0.98
CA ARG A 96 -9.85 -2.30 0.12
C ARG A 96 -8.52 -2.94 0.53
N PRO A 97 -8.54 -4.09 1.23
CA PRO A 97 -7.31 -4.74 1.66
C PRO A 97 -6.44 -5.24 0.49
N GLU A 98 -7.00 -5.31 -0.72
CA GLU A 98 -6.32 -5.65 -1.96
C GLU A 98 -5.36 -4.56 -2.42
N LEU A 99 -5.63 -3.30 -2.04
CA LEU A 99 -4.83 -2.15 -2.44
C LEU A 99 -3.70 -1.93 -1.44
N SER A 100 -2.48 -1.69 -1.92
CA SER A 100 -1.36 -1.29 -1.06
C SER A 100 -1.41 0.19 -0.67
N TRP A 101 -0.60 0.61 0.30
CA TRP A 101 -0.44 2.03 0.61
C TRP A 101 -0.03 2.86 -0.61
N THR A 102 0.82 2.32 -1.48
CA THR A 102 1.21 2.99 -2.74
C THR A 102 0.00 3.27 -3.65
N HIS A 103 -0.99 2.37 -3.70
CA HIS A 103 -2.25 2.63 -4.42
C HIS A 103 -3.01 3.79 -3.77
N TYR A 104 -3.13 3.77 -2.44
CA TYR A 104 -3.80 4.85 -1.71
C TYR A 104 -3.13 6.19 -1.94
N ARG A 105 -1.81 6.27 -1.94
CA ARG A 105 -1.07 7.51 -2.25
C ARG A 105 -1.40 8.07 -3.64
N LEU A 106 -1.61 7.21 -4.64
CA LEU A 106 -2.08 7.65 -5.97
C LEU A 106 -3.52 8.17 -5.90
N LEU A 107 -4.40 7.46 -5.19
CA LEU A 107 -5.80 7.86 -5.01
C LEU A 107 -5.95 9.18 -4.22
N LEU A 108 -5.06 9.49 -3.28
CA LEU A 108 -5.06 10.77 -2.56
C LEU A 108 -4.79 11.98 -3.47
N ARG A 109 -4.17 11.77 -4.64
CA ARG A 109 -3.95 12.81 -5.65
C ARG A 109 -5.16 13.07 -6.53
N VAL A 110 -6.15 12.17 -6.52
CA VAL A 110 -7.39 12.33 -7.27
C VAL A 110 -8.29 13.30 -6.52
N GLU A 111 -8.58 14.47 -7.10
CA GLU A 111 -9.36 15.52 -6.45
C GLU A 111 -10.84 15.14 -6.31
N ASP A 112 -11.45 14.65 -7.39
CA ASP A 112 -12.86 14.25 -7.42
C ASP A 112 -13.11 13.00 -6.57
N PRO A 113 -13.93 13.09 -5.49
CA PRO A 113 -14.27 11.94 -4.65
C PRO A 113 -14.95 10.80 -5.42
N ALA A 114 -15.76 11.11 -6.44
CA ALA A 114 -16.45 10.09 -7.23
C ALA A 114 -15.45 9.31 -8.10
N ALA A 115 -14.54 10.01 -8.79
CA ALA A 115 -13.44 9.40 -9.51
C ALA A 115 -12.55 8.57 -8.58
N ARG A 116 -12.22 9.07 -7.39
CA ARG A 116 -11.39 8.37 -6.41
C ARG A 116 -12.03 7.05 -5.98
N ALA A 117 -13.32 7.07 -5.64
CA ALA A 117 -14.06 5.87 -5.25
C ALA A 117 -14.15 4.86 -6.40
N TYR A 118 -14.35 5.35 -7.64
CA TYR A 118 -14.36 4.52 -8.84
C TYR A 118 -13.01 3.81 -9.04
N TYR A 119 -11.91 4.56 -9.06
CA TYR A 119 -10.57 4.00 -9.25
C TYR A 119 -10.19 3.02 -8.14
N ALA A 120 -10.55 3.30 -6.88
CA ALA A 120 -10.31 2.38 -5.77
C ALA A 120 -11.07 1.06 -5.94
N LYS A 121 -12.33 1.13 -6.39
CA LYS A 121 -13.16 -0.05 -6.64
C LYS A 121 -12.61 -0.88 -7.80
N GLU A 122 -12.41 -0.27 -8.95
CA GLU A 122 -11.93 -0.97 -10.16
C GLU A 122 -10.54 -1.56 -9.96
N ALA A 123 -9.62 -0.83 -9.31
CA ALA A 123 -8.29 -1.35 -9.04
C ALA A 123 -8.32 -2.61 -8.15
N ALA A 124 -9.20 -2.64 -7.16
CA ALA A 124 -9.37 -3.80 -6.28
C ALA A 124 -10.05 -4.98 -7.01
N GLU A 125 -11.11 -4.72 -7.79
CA GLU A 125 -11.87 -5.76 -8.50
C GLU A 125 -11.10 -6.36 -9.67
N GLN A 126 -10.31 -5.55 -10.40
CA GLN A 126 -9.56 -5.97 -11.59
C GLN A 126 -8.09 -6.30 -11.28
N GLY A 127 -7.65 -6.15 -10.03
CA GLY A 127 -6.27 -6.43 -9.62
C GLY A 127 -5.22 -5.56 -10.31
N TRP A 128 -5.52 -4.27 -10.52
CA TRP A 128 -4.58 -3.33 -11.14
C TRP A 128 -3.37 -3.12 -10.24
N GLY A 129 -2.16 -3.28 -10.80
CA GLY A 129 -0.95 -2.81 -10.16
C GLY A 129 -0.89 -1.27 -10.09
N THR A 130 0.06 -0.74 -9.32
CA THR A 130 0.24 0.70 -9.09
C THR A 130 0.47 1.48 -10.38
N ARG A 131 1.26 0.93 -11.31
CA ARG A 131 1.53 1.52 -12.63
C ARG A 131 0.28 1.63 -13.50
N GLN A 132 -0.53 0.58 -13.52
CA GLN A 132 -1.78 0.56 -14.27
C GLN A 132 -2.78 1.58 -13.70
N LEU A 133 -2.91 1.62 -12.37
CA LEU A 133 -3.73 2.62 -11.68
C LEU A 133 -3.28 4.04 -12.02
N GLU A 134 -1.98 4.33 -11.93
CA GLU A 134 -1.41 5.64 -12.26
C GLU A 134 -1.73 6.04 -13.71
N ARG A 135 -1.53 5.12 -14.68
CA ARG A 135 -1.88 5.36 -16.08
C ARG A 135 -3.38 5.63 -16.27
N ASN A 136 -4.25 4.88 -15.60
CA ASN A 136 -5.70 5.05 -15.70
C ASN A 136 -6.18 6.39 -15.12
N ILE A 137 -5.51 6.88 -14.07
CA ILE A 137 -5.72 8.21 -13.49
C ILE A 137 -5.25 9.29 -14.46
N GLN A 138 -4.00 9.22 -14.96
CA GLN A 138 -3.41 10.23 -15.83
C GLN A 138 -4.16 10.40 -17.15
N THR A 139 -4.70 9.31 -17.70
CA THR A 139 -5.46 9.33 -18.94
C THR A 139 -6.93 9.75 -18.76
N GLY A 140 -7.35 10.16 -17.56
CA GLY A 140 -8.72 10.61 -17.29
C GLY A 140 -9.78 9.56 -17.65
N TYR A 141 -9.47 8.28 -17.43
CA TYR A 141 -10.35 7.16 -17.81
C TYR A 141 -11.77 7.32 -17.25
N PHE A 142 -11.90 7.73 -15.98
CA PHE A 142 -13.20 8.02 -15.36
C PHE A 142 -13.96 9.15 -16.08
N THR A 143 -13.31 10.27 -16.39
CA THR A 143 -13.93 11.40 -17.09
C THR A 143 -14.44 10.99 -18.47
N ARG A 144 -13.68 10.14 -19.17
CA ARG A 144 -14.08 9.59 -20.46
C ARG A 144 -15.31 8.69 -20.33
N LEU A 145 -15.36 7.82 -19.32
CA LEU A 145 -16.53 6.98 -19.02
C LEU A 145 -17.78 7.79 -18.68
N VAL A 146 -17.65 8.81 -17.84
CA VAL A 146 -18.79 9.67 -17.46
C VAL A 146 -19.29 10.48 -18.67
N SER A 147 -18.38 10.96 -19.52
CA SER A 147 -18.72 11.69 -20.75
C SER A 147 -19.35 10.79 -21.82
N THR A 148 -19.01 9.50 -21.84
CA THR A 148 -19.57 8.50 -22.77
C THR A 148 -20.85 7.85 -22.25
N ARG A 149 -21.52 8.40 -21.22
CA ARG A 149 -22.78 7.81 -20.72
C ARG A 149 -23.98 7.90 -21.72
N SER A 150 -23.78 8.34 -22.97
CA SER A 150 -24.71 8.09 -24.10
C SER A 150 -24.35 6.86 -24.95
N ALA A 151 -23.17 6.26 -24.75
CA ALA A 151 -22.75 5.00 -25.35
C ALA A 151 -21.70 4.38 -24.42
N LEU A 152 -22.12 3.41 -23.60
CA LEU A 152 -21.19 2.53 -22.89
C LEU A 152 -20.05 2.16 -23.85
N PRO A 153 -18.78 2.51 -23.59
CA PRO A 153 -17.70 1.86 -24.29
C PRO A 153 -17.82 0.39 -23.89
N SER A 154 -18.06 -0.43 -24.90
CA SER A 154 -18.13 -1.87 -24.83
C SER A 154 -16.88 -2.40 -24.14
N SER A 155 -17.04 -2.84 -22.89
CA SER A 155 -16.10 -3.71 -22.17
C SER A 155 -14.67 -3.13 -22.00
N PRO A 156 -13.86 -3.71 -21.09
CA PRO A 156 -12.43 -3.41 -21.01
C PRO A 156 -11.69 -4.00 -22.21
N GLU A 157 -12.06 -3.62 -23.44
CA GLU A 157 -11.27 -3.98 -24.62
C GLU A 157 -10.12 -2.96 -24.74
N GLN A 158 -8.90 -3.47 -24.54
CA GLN A 158 -7.61 -2.93 -24.97
C GLN A 158 -6.83 -2.01 -24.01
N ALA A 159 -6.91 -2.26 -22.69
CA ALA A 159 -5.77 -1.95 -21.80
C ALA A 159 -5.75 -2.80 -20.52
N ALA A 160 -6.36 -4.00 -20.51
CA ALA A 160 -5.78 -5.05 -19.69
C ALA A 160 -4.40 -5.27 -20.30
N ASP A 161 -3.37 -4.68 -19.68
CA ASP A 161 -2.01 -4.98 -20.07
C ASP A 161 -1.88 -6.51 -19.94
N GLU A 162 -1.85 -7.21 -21.07
CA GLU A 162 -1.64 -8.66 -21.10
C GLU A 162 -0.25 -9.00 -20.56
N ASN A 163 0.59 -7.99 -20.34
CA ASN A 163 1.84 -8.12 -19.63
C ASN A 163 1.56 -8.52 -18.16
N PRO A 164 1.86 -9.78 -17.75
CA PRO A 164 1.64 -10.26 -16.39
C PRO A 164 2.41 -9.46 -15.34
N GLU A 165 3.41 -8.67 -15.75
CA GLU A 165 4.17 -7.74 -14.91
C GLU A 165 3.37 -6.54 -14.39
N ASN A 166 2.20 -6.23 -14.98
CA ASN A 166 1.34 -5.12 -14.56
C ASN A 166 0.17 -5.56 -13.67
N ARG A 167 0.02 -6.87 -13.43
CA ARG A 167 -0.88 -7.41 -12.40
C ARG A 167 -0.14 -7.46 -11.07
N LEU A 168 -0.89 -7.27 -9.99
CA LEU A 168 -0.36 -7.41 -8.63
C LEU A 168 0.30 -8.78 -8.45
N SER A 169 1.62 -8.83 -8.37
CA SER A 169 2.34 -10.04 -7.99
C SER A 169 2.66 -10.01 -6.50
N PRO A 170 2.71 -11.17 -5.82
CA PRO A 170 3.20 -11.24 -4.44
C PRO A 170 4.63 -10.67 -4.28
N ALA A 171 5.42 -10.63 -5.36
CA ALA A 171 6.77 -10.08 -5.37
C ALA A 171 6.80 -8.54 -5.31
N ASP A 172 5.81 -7.87 -5.90
CA ASP A 172 5.72 -6.40 -5.91
C ASP A 172 5.41 -5.84 -4.51
N PHE A 173 4.67 -6.60 -3.70
CA PHE A 173 4.37 -6.25 -2.31
C PHE A 173 5.57 -6.39 -1.39
N VAL A 174 6.42 -7.40 -1.60
CA VAL A 174 7.66 -7.56 -0.80
C VAL A 174 8.56 -6.35 -0.99
N LYS A 175 8.56 -5.80 -2.21
CA LYS A 175 9.37 -4.66 -2.62
C LYS A 175 8.73 -3.32 -2.24
N ASP A 176 7.56 -3.29 -1.59
CA ASP A 176 6.93 -2.05 -1.15
C ASP A 176 7.73 -1.46 0.04
N PRO A 177 8.39 -0.30 -0.13
CA PRO A 177 9.23 0.29 0.92
C PRO A 177 8.45 0.59 2.21
N PHE A 178 7.15 0.86 2.13
CA PHE A 178 6.33 1.17 3.30
C PHE A 178 6.02 -0.07 4.14
N VAL A 179 5.90 -1.23 3.50
CA VAL A 179 5.76 -2.51 4.22
C VAL A 179 7.05 -2.81 4.97
N MET A 180 8.21 -2.58 4.34
CA MET A 180 9.51 -2.77 4.98
C MET A 180 9.73 -1.82 6.16
N GLU A 181 9.42 -0.53 6.00
CA GLU A 181 9.51 0.47 7.07
C GLU A 181 8.58 0.11 8.23
N PHE A 182 7.35 -0.30 7.93
CA PHE A 182 6.37 -0.70 8.94
C PHE A 182 6.78 -1.95 9.73
N LEU A 183 7.47 -2.90 9.08
CA LEU A 183 8.02 -4.07 9.75
C LEU A 183 9.30 -3.76 10.54
N GLY A 184 9.74 -2.49 10.60
CA GLY A 184 10.96 -2.08 11.30
C GLY A 184 12.25 -2.46 10.57
N THR A 185 12.14 -2.96 9.33
CA THR A 185 13.31 -3.34 8.53
C THR A 185 13.82 -2.14 7.75
N SER A 186 14.93 -1.56 8.21
CA SER A 186 15.58 -0.44 7.54
C SER A 186 16.41 -0.96 6.36
N LEU A 187 15.81 -1.09 5.18
CA LEU A 187 16.53 -1.41 3.96
C LEU A 187 16.91 -0.11 3.24
N PRO A 188 18.22 0.15 3.01
CA PRO A 188 18.68 1.24 2.17
C PRO A 188 17.94 1.31 0.82
N SER A 189 17.68 2.52 0.34
CA SER A 189 16.94 2.83 -0.89
C SER A 189 17.59 2.36 -2.21
N SER A 190 18.62 1.51 -2.13
CA SER A 190 19.39 0.96 -3.26
C SER A 190 19.52 -0.56 -3.17
N PHE A 191 18.47 -1.25 -2.72
CA PHE A 191 18.51 -2.70 -2.51
C PHE A 191 18.31 -3.47 -3.81
N THR A 192 19.23 -4.39 -4.09
CA THR A 192 19.03 -5.42 -5.11
C THR A 192 18.33 -6.63 -4.49
N GLU A 193 17.75 -7.50 -5.33
CA GLU A 193 17.01 -8.70 -4.89
C GLU A 193 17.84 -9.60 -3.96
N THR A 194 19.14 -9.69 -4.21
CA THR A 194 20.11 -10.43 -3.42
C THR A 194 20.27 -9.88 -2.00
N ASP A 195 20.24 -8.56 -1.85
CA ASP A 195 20.43 -7.90 -0.56
C ASP A 195 19.20 -8.12 0.33
N LEU A 196 18.00 -8.08 -0.27
CA LEU A 196 16.73 -8.35 0.42
C LEU A 196 16.66 -9.81 0.90
N GLU A 197 17.03 -10.75 0.03
CA GLU A 197 17.07 -12.17 0.37
C GLU A 197 18.05 -12.44 1.51
N THR A 198 19.22 -11.79 1.47
CA THR A 198 20.23 -11.91 2.52
C THR A 198 19.74 -11.35 3.86
N ALA A 199 19.07 -10.18 3.85
CA ALA A 199 18.52 -9.57 5.06
C ALA A 199 17.38 -10.42 5.67
N LEU A 200 16.48 -10.95 4.85
CA LEU A 200 15.41 -11.84 5.32
C LEU A 200 15.95 -13.16 5.87
N LEU A 201 16.98 -13.74 5.22
CA LEU A 201 17.63 -14.95 5.72
C LEU A 201 18.34 -14.70 7.05
N ALA A 202 18.99 -13.56 7.22
CA ALA A 202 19.66 -13.20 8.47
C ALA A 202 18.67 -13.07 9.64
N GLU A 203 17.52 -12.43 9.41
CA GLU A 203 16.52 -12.25 10.47
C GLU A 203 15.77 -13.55 10.79
N LEU A 204 15.51 -14.39 9.79
CA LEU A 204 14.99 -15.75 10.01
C LEU A 204 15.98 -16.63 10.78
N GLN A 205 17.28 -16.55 10.48
CA GLN A 205 18.31 -17.28 11.22
C GLN A 205 18.38 -16.81 12.67
N ARG A 206 18.32 -15.49 12.92
CA ARG A 206 18.29 -14.94 14.27
C ARG A 206 17.08 -15.43 15.07
N PHE A 207 15.89 -15.37 14.47
CA PHE A 207 14.67 -15.87 15.09
C PHE A 207 14.72 -17.36 15.44
N LEU A 208 15.28 -18.19 14.55
CA LEU A 208 15.43 -19.63 14.80
C LEU A 208 16.45 -19.95 15.88
N LEU A 209 17.52 -19.14 16.00
CA LEU A 209 18.50 -19.28 17.07
C LEU A 209 17.94 -18.87 18.44
N GLU A 210 17.09 -17.83 18.47
CA GLU A 210 16.38 -17.39 19.69
C GLU A 210 15.36 -18.42 20.19
N LEU A 211 14.77 -19.23 19.31
CA LEU A 211 13.83 -20.31 19.68
C LEU A 211 14.51 -21.58 20.22
N LEU A 212 15.83 -21.71 20.07
CA LEU A 212 16.63 -22.85 20.54
C LEU A 212 17.34 -22.57 21.87
N CYS A 213 17.10 -21.42 22.48
CA CYS A 213 17.54 -21.03 23.82
C CYS A 213 16.33 -20.90 24.76
#